data_AF-A0A4R9XHW6-F1
#
_entry.id   AF-A0A4R9XHW6-F1
#
_cell.length_a   1.000
_cell.length_b   1.000
_cell.length_c   1.000
_cell.angle_alpha   90.00
_cell.angle_beta   90.00
_cell.angle_gamma   90.00
#
_symmetry.space_group_name_H-M   'P 1'
#
loop_
_entity.id
_entity.type
_entity.pdbx_description
1 polymer ?
#
loop_
_entity_poly.entity_id
_entity_poly.type
_entity_poly.pdbx_seq_one_letter_code
_entity_poly.pdbx_strand_id
1 'polypeptide(L)'
;MENLQRKLHMTPQECSRIVKLLEAARINDWDRFKALSDGDFANDQSMREQFDGSRLIIDYDRINLEQQFGFGVNSDGFRLITGRLVPRDDQRQHVILTIYSKNLNDGTFISVWTFHEDLDVSSI
;
A
#
# COMPACT_ATOMS: atom_id res chain seq x y z
N MET A 1 30.61 -2.07 -4.00
CA MET A 1 29.54 -1.25 -3.39
C MET A 1 28.19 -1.49 -4.07
N GLU A 2 27.85 -2.75 -4.38
CA GLU A 2 26.71 -3.11 -5.25
C GLU A 2 25.43 -3.50 -4.48
N ASN A 3 25.49 -3.53 -3.14
CA ASN A 3 24.46 -4.14 -2.30
C ASN A 3 23.50 -3.15 -1.59
N LEU A 4 23.72 -1.84 -1.71
CA LEU A 4 22.79 -0.84 -1.13
C LEU A 4 21.71 -0.37 -2.10
N GLN A 5 22.00 -0.25 -3.40
CA GLN A 5 21.02 0.23 -4.38
C GLN A 5 19.89 -0.78 -4.66
N ARG A 6 20.17 -2.09 -4.60
CA ARG A 6 19.12 -3.13 -4.70
C ARG A 6 18.09 -3.09 -3.56
N LYS A 7 18.38 -2.43 -2.44
CA LYS A 7 17.47 -2.37 -1.27
C LYS A 7 16.39 -1.29 -1.38
N LEU A 8 16.46 -0.37 -2.34
CA LEU A 8 15.57 0.80 -2.42
C LEU A 8 14.51 0.73 -3.54
N HIS A 9 14.32 -0.44 -4.16
CA HIS A 9 13.28 -0.67 -5.16
C HIS A 9 12.33 -1.77 -4.71
N MET A 10 11.07 -1.74 -5.15
CA MET A 10 10.15 -2.86 -4.98
C MET A 10 10.73 -4.13 -5.60
N THR A 11 10.58 -5.24 -4.89
CA THR A 11 10.74 -6.56 -5.49
C THR A 11 9.58 -6.83 -6.47
N PRO A 12 9.75 -7.75 -7.45
CA PRO A 12 8.67 -8.13 -8.36
C PRO A 12 7.40 -8.61 -7.62
N GLN A 13 7.57 -9.31 -6.50
CA GLN A 13 6.47 -9.80 -5.66
C GLN A 13 5.72 -8.66 -4.98
N GLU A 14 6.44 -7.69 -4.41
CA GLU A 14 5.85 -6.48 -3.82
C GLU A 14 5.07 -5.68 -4.87
N CYS A 15 5.68 -5.44 -6.04
CA CYS A 15 5.03 -4.74 -7.14
C CYS A 15 3.77 -5.47 -7.62
N SER A 16 3.86 -6.78 -7.87
CA SER A 16 2.70 -7.58 -8.28
C SER A 16 1.58 -7.56 -7.25
N ARG A 17 1.91 -7.61 -5.94
CA ARG A 17 0.90 -7.56 -4.88
C ARG A 17 0.21 -6.20 -4.83
N ILE A 18 0.97 -5.11 -4.92
CA ILE A 18 0.43 -3.75 -4.94
C ILE A 18 -0.50 -3.53 -6.13
N VAL A 19 -0.10 -3.95 -7.33
CA VAL A 19 -0.96 -3.88 -8.53
C VAL A 19 -2.29 -4.60 -8.28
N LYS A 20 -2.24 -5.83 -7.77
CA LYS A 20 -3.46 -6.62 -7.50
C LYS A 20 -4.35 -6.00 -6.41
N LEU A 21 -3.76 -5.39 -5.39
CA LEU A 21 -4.50 -4.66 -4.34
C LEU A 21 -5.23 -3.46 -4.94
N LEU A 22 -4.55 -2.67 -5.78
CA LEU A 22 -5.13 -1.51 -6.45
C LEU A 22 -6.22 -1.92 -7.45
N GLU A 23 -6.03 -3.01 -8.19
CA GLU A 23 -7.06 -3.59 -9.06
C GLU A 23 -8.30 -3.99 -8.27
N ALA A 24 -8.14 -4.71 -7.15
CA ALA A 24 -9.24 -5.12 -6.29
C ALA A 24 -10.00 -3.90 -5.74
N ALA A 25 -9.28 -2.88 -5.30
CA ALA A 25 -9.88 -1.62 -4.87
C ALA A 25 -10.65 -0.91 -6.01
N ARG A 26 -10.07 -0.85 -7.22
CA ARG A 26 -10.69 -0.24 -8.41
C ARG A 26 -12.04 -0.87 -8.76
N ILE A 27 -12.17 -2.19 -8.60
CA ILE A 27 -13.40 -2.93 -8.91
C ILE A 27 -14.32 -3.15 -7.69
N ASN A 28 -14.01 -2.54 -6.54
CA ASN A 28 -14.76 -2.71 -5.29
C ASN A 28 -14.85 -4.17 -4.80
N ASP A 29 -13.74 -4.91 -4.89
CA ASP A 29 -13.63 -6.30 -4.44
C ASP A 29 -12.88 -6.37 -3.10
N TRP A 30 -13.63 -6.19 -2.01
CA TRP A 30 -13.08 -6.24 -0.65
C TRP A 30 -12.49 -7.61 -0.31
N ASP A 31 -13.16 -8.70 -0.67
CA ASP A 31 -12.72 -10.04 -0.28
C ASP A 31 -11.39 -10.39 -0.96
N ARG A 32 -11.23 -10.02 -2.23
CA ARG A 32 -9.94 -10.14 -2.92
C ARG A 32 -8.89 -9.21 -2.33
N PHE A 33 -9.24 -7.97 -1.99
CA PHE A 33 -8.30 -7.05 -1.35
C PHE A 33 -7.78 -7.61 -0.02
N LYS A 34 -8.68 -8.11 0.83
CA LYS A 34 -8.35 -8.75 2.11
C LYS A 34 -7.50 -9.99 1.92
N ALA A 35 -7.85 -10.87 0.97
CA ALA A 35 -7.08 -12.09 0.67
C ALA A 35 -5.66 -11.82 0.12
N LEU A 36 -5.39 -10.60 -0.35
CA LEU A 36 -4.06 -10.16 -0.78
C LEU A 36 -3.22 -9.59 0.38
N SER A 37 -3.74 -9.56 1.61
CA SER A 37 -2.96 -9.30 2.82
C SER A 37 -2.66 -10.63 3.51
N ASP A 38 -1.39 -10.99 3.62
CA ASP A 38 -0.99 -12.26 4.24
C ASP A 38 -1.22 -12.25 5.77
N GLY A 39 -1.19 -11.06 6.39
CA GLY A 39 -1.51 -10.86 7.79
C GLY A 39 -2.96 -10.40 8.00
N ASP A 40 -3.54 -10.83 9.12
CA ASP A 40 -4.84 -10.35 9.58
C ASP A 40 -4.80 -8.85 9.89
N PHE A 41 -5.90 -8.16 9.60
CA PHE A 41 -6.07 -6.78 10.04
C PHE A 41 -6.35 -6.76 11.54
N ALA A 42 -5.64 -5.90 12.28
CA ALA A 42 -5.89 -5.69 13.71
C ALA A 42 -7.35 -5.29 14.00
N ASN A 43 -7.98 -4.57 13.06
CA ASN A 43 -9.41 -4.28 13.05
C ASN A 43 -9.95 -4.36 11.62
N ASP A 44 -10.66 -5.45 11.32
CA ASP A 44 -11.23 -5.72 10.00
C ASP A 44 -12.26 -4.67 9.57
N GLN A 45 -13.10 -4.22 10.51
CA GLN A 45 -14.11 -3.20 10.22
C GLN A 45 -13.45 -1.86 9.86
N SER A 46 -12.44 -1.42 10.61
CA SER A 46 -11.74 -0.18 10.31
C SER A 46 -11.00 -0.24 8.98
N MET A 47 -10.38 -1.38 8.66
CA MET A 47 -9.74 -1.55 7.34
C MET A 47 -10.78 -1.56 6.20
N ARG A 48 -11.96 -2.12 6.43
CA ARG A 48 -13.06 -2.09 5.46
C ARG A 48 -13.55 -0.66 5.21
N GLU A 49 -13.73 0.14 6.25
CA GLU A 49 -14.12 1.55 6.14
C GLU A 49 -13.08 2.37 5.36
N GLN A 50 -11.81 2.14 5.66
CA GLN A 50 -10.66 2.68 4.94
C GLN A 50 -10.70 2.31 3.44
N PHE A 51 -10.93 1.03 3.13
CA PHE A 51 -11.08 0.56 1.76
C PHE A 51 -12.23 1.25 1.02
N ASP A 52 -13.41 1.32 1.63
CA ASP A 52 -14.60 1.91 1.00
C ASP A 52 -14.44 3.41 0.75
N GLY A 53 -13.80 4.14 1.67
CA GLY A 53 -13.51 5.57 1.49
C GLY A 53 -12.43 5.82 0.43
N SER A 54 -11.28 5.18 0.57
CA SER A 54 -10.09 5.43 -0.25
C SER A 54 -10.27 5.02 -1.70
N ARG A 55 -10.93 3.87 -1.97
CA ARG A 55 -11.09 3.37 -3.35
C ARG A 55 -11.86 4.33 -4.27
N LEU A 56 -12.76 5.13 -3.69
CA LEU A 56 -13.63 6.02 -4.44
C LEU A 56 -12.89 7.25 -4.97
N ILE A 57 -11.82 7.65 -4.27
CA ILE A 57 -11.16 8.93 -4.52
C ILE A 57 -9.87 8.79 -5.32
N ILE A 58 -9.28 7.59 -5.40
CA ILE A 58 -8.03 7.36 -6.15
C ILE A 58 -8.25 7.50 -7.65
N ASP A 59 -7.35 8.23 -8.30
CA ASP A 59 -7.19 8.21 -9.75
C ASP A 59 -6.27 7.05 -10.17
N TYR A 60 -6.89 5.90 -10.43
CA TYR A 60 -6.16 4.68 -10.78
C TYR A 60 -5.40 4.79 -12.10
N ASP A 61 -5.80 5.69 -12.99
CA ASP A 61 -5.17 5.85 -14.31
C ASP A 61 -3.92 6.75 -14.24
N ARG A 62 -3.74 7.49 -13.14
CA ARG A 62 -2.55 8.31 -12.84
C ARG A 62 -1.53 7.61 -11.92
N ILE A 63 -1.71 6.33 -11.62
CA ILE A 63 -0.80 5.61 -10.73
C ILE A 63 0.53 5.30 -11.44
N ASN A 64 1.63 5.75 -10.83
CA ASN A 64 2.99 5.38 -11.20
C ASN A 64 3.71 4.84 -9.96
N LEU A 65 3.83 3.51 -9.89
CA LEU A 65 4.39 2.81 -8.74
C LEU A 65 5.83 3.22 -8.41
N GLU A 66 6.65 3.53 -9.43
CA GLU A 66 8.06 3.90 -9.22
C GLU A 66 8.23 5.28 -8.60
N GLN A 67 7.30 6.20 -8.88
CA GLN A 67 7.37 7.58 -8.41
C GLN A 67 6.60 7.79 -7.11
N GLN A 68 5.54 7.01 -6.89
CA GLN A 68 4.60 7.24 -5.79
C GLN A 68 4.89 6.41 -4.54
N PHE A 69 5.77 5.41 -4.62
CA PHE A 69 6.06 4.52 -3.50
C PHE A 69 7.48 4.72 -2.98
N GLY A 70 7.57 4.91 -1.66
CA GLY A 70 8.82 4.97 -0.91
C GLY A 70 9.06 3.72 -0.07
N PHE A 71 10.32 3.52 0.35
CA PHE A 71 10.77 2.33 1.05
C PHE A 71 11.60 2.67 2.29
N GLY A 72 11.25 2.06 3.41
CA GLY A 72 12.07 1.99 4.61
C GLY A 72 12.43 0.55 4.91
N VAL A 73 13.64 0.30 5.40
CA VAL A 73 14.04 -1.03 5.89
C VAL A 73 14.34 -0.92 7.37
N ASN A 74 13.60 -1.66 8.18
CA ASN A 74 13.80 -1.75 9.62
C ASN A 74 14.99 -2.67 9.93
N SER A 75 15.55 -2.53 11.13
CA SER A 75 16.71 -3.31 11.60
C SER A 75 16.45 -4.81 11.68
N ASP A 76 15.18 -5.22 11.77
CA ASP A 76 14.71 -6.61 11.81
C ASP A 76 14.46 -7.22 10.42
N GLY A 77 14.78 -6.47 9.35
CA GLY A 77 14.63 -6.89 7.96
C GLY A 77 13.23 -6.74 7.39
N PHE A 78 12.26 -6.20 8.15
CA PHE A 78 10.97 -5.79 7.57
C PHE A 78 11.18 -4.56 6.69
N ARG A 79 10.51 -4.58 5.54
CA ARG A 79 10.41 -3.47 4.61
C ARG A 79 9.06 -2.79 4.82
N LEU A 80 9.09 -1.50 5.10
CA LEU A 80 7.91 -0.64 5.08
C LEU A 80 7.83 -0.02 3.69
N ILE A 81 6.71 -0.24 3.01
CA ILE A 81 6.44 0.28 1.67
C ILE A 81 5.25 1.23 1.80
N THR A 82 5.44 2.50 1.45
CA THR A 82 4.39 3.52 1.58
C THR A 82 4.14 4.15 0.21
N GLY A 83 2.92 3.99 -0.29
CA GLY A 83 2.42 4.63 -1.51
C GLY A 83 1.61 5.88 -1.21
N ARG A 84 1.89 6.97 -1.94
CA ARG A 84 1.07 8.18 -1.98
C ARG A 84 0.32 8.22 -3.31
N LEU A 85 -0.94 7.80 -3.26
CA LEU A 85 -1.81 7.67 -4.42
C LEU A 85 -2.56 8.99 -4.66
N VAL A 86 -2.56 9.42 -5.91
CA VAL A 86 -3.13 10.70 -6.31
C VAL A 86 -4.66 10.59 -6.36
N PRO A 87 -5.40 11.57 -5.84
CA PRO A 87 -6.86 11.60 -5.93
C PRO A 87 -7.34 12.03 -7.33
N ARG A 88 -8.59 11.69 -7.67
CA ARG A 88 -9.28 12.16 -8.88
C ARG A 88 -9.61 13.65 -8.83
N ASP A 89 -9.87 14.15 -7.63
CA ASP A 89 -10.12 15.55 -7.33
C ASP A 89 -8.87 16.11 -6.64
N ASP A 90 -8.15 16.99 -7.32
CA ASP A 90 -6.90 17.58 -6.80
C ASP A 90 -7.14 18.48 -5.55
N GLN A 91 -8.39 18.74 -5.16
CA GLN A 91 -8.74 19.37 -3.87
C GLN A 91 -8.76 18.39 -2.68
N ARG A 92 -8.78 17.08 -2.95
CA ARG A 92 -8.70 16.04 -1.91
C ARG A 92 -7.26 15.74 -1.53
N GLN A 93 -7.11 15.13 -0.36
CA GLN A 93 -5.80 14.65 0.07
C GLN A 93 -5.42 13.37 -0.67
N HIS A 94 -4.13 13.05 -0.67
CA HIS A 94 -3.63 11.80 -1.25
C HIS A 94 -4.15 10.61 -0.43
N VAL A 95 -4.25 9.44 -1.05
CA VAL A 95 -4.46 8.20 -0.30
C VAL A 95 -3.12 7.57 0.04
N ILE A 96 -2.96 7.22 1.31
CA ILE A 96 -1.79 6.49 1.83
C ILE A 96 -2.10 5.00 1.85
N LEU A 97 -1.31 4.23 1.12
CA LEU A 97 -1.26 2.76 1.22
C LEU A 97 0.04 2.36 1.91
N THR A 98 -0.06 1.73 3.07
CA THR A 98 1.11 1.22 3.81
C THR A 98 1.12 -0.30 3.82
N ILE A 99 2.26 -0.89 3.45
CA ILE A 99 2.45 -2.33 3.36
C ILE A 99 3.72 -2.73 4.10
N TYR A 100 3.64 -3.82 4.86
CA TYR A 100 4.82 -4.52 5.37
C TYR A 100 5.18 -5.67 4.46
N SER A 101 6.47 -5.80 4.17
CA SER A 101 7.03 -6.91 3.40
C SER A 101 8.25 -7.52 4.09
N LYS A 102 8.34 -8.84 4.10
CA LYS A 102 9.52 -9.57 4.59
C LYS A 102 9.68 -10.89 3.86
N ASN A 103 10.92 -11.21 3.48
CA ASN A 103 11.24 -12.55 3.01
C ASN A 103 11.35 -13.48 4.22
N LEU A 104 10.43 -14.44 4.30
CA LEU A 104 10.43 -15.54 5.25
C LEU A 104 10.95 -16.82 4.57
N ASN A 105 11.09 -17.89 5.33
CA ASN A 105 11.63 -19.16 4.82
C ASN A 105 10.69 -19.85 3.81
N ASP A 106 9.39 -19.57 3.88
CA ASP A 106 8.32 -20.15 3.07
C ASP A 106 7.82 -19.23 1.95
N GLY A 107 8.32 -17.99 1.88
CA GLY A 107 7.97 -17.04 0.84
C GLY A 107 8.10 -15.58 1.29
N THR A 108 7.68 -14.67 0.43
CA THR A 108 7.57 -13.24 0.79
C THR A 108 6.23 -13.01 1.47
N PHE A 109 6.27 -12.64 2.75
CA PHE A 109 5.12 -12.16 3.50
C PHE A 109 4.85 -10.70 3.13
N ILE A 110 3.62 -10.39 2.70
CA ILE A 110 3.18 -9.05 2.32
C ILE A 110 1.81 -8.77 2.95
N SER A 111 1.73 -7.76 3.82
CA SER A 111 0.52 -7.42 4.57
C SER A 111 0.19 -5.95 4.45
N VAL A 112 -1.09 -5.63 4.21
CA VAL A 112 -1.57 -4.24 4.23
C VAL A 112 -1.71 -3.80 5.68
N TRP A 113 -1.21 -2.61 5.99
CA TRP A 113 -1.29 -2.01 7.31
C TRP A 113 -2.31 -0.88 7.39
N THR A 114 -2.32 0.00 6.38
CA THR A 114 -3.30 1.09 6.27
C THR A 114 -3.63 1.42 4.81
N PHE A 115 -4.83 1.94 4.57
CA PHE A 115 -5.31 2.37 3.26
C PHE A 115 -6.32 3.52 3.38
N HIS A 116 -5.84 4.72 3.68
CA HIS A 116 -6.67 5.86 4.10
C HIS A 116 -6.32 7.14 3.35
N GLU A 117 -7.27 8.07 3.26
CA GLU A 117 -6.99 9.45 2.86
C GLU A 117 -6.04 10.09 3.90
N ASP A 118 -4.97 10.75 3.43
CA ASP A 118 -3.98 11.43 4.28
C ASP A 118 -4.68 12.51 5.09
N LEU A 119 -4.39 12.57 6.39
CA LEU A 119 -4.98 13.57 7.26
C LEU A 119 -4.07 14.79 7.30
N ASP A 120 -4.55 15.91 6.76
CA ASP A 120 -3.88 17.19 6.96
C ASP A 120 -4.13 17.70 8.38
N VAL A 121 -3.26 17.30 9.31
CA VAL A 121 -3.28 17.76 10.70
C VAL A 121 -2.74 19.18 10.88
N SER A 122 -2.31 19.86 9.81
CA SER A 122 -1.84 21.26 9.86
C SER A 122 -2.96 22.25 10.19
N SER A 123 -4.22 21.79 10.14
CA SER A 123 -5.42 22.60 10.33
C SER A 123 -6.06 22.45 11.72
N ILE A 124 -5.42 21.72 12.64
CA ILE A 124 -5.85 21.47 14.03
C ILE A 124 -4.94 22.27 14.97
#